data_AF-A0A1K2FAG6-F1
#
_entry.id   AF-A0A1K2FAG6-F1
#
_cell.length_a   1.000
_cell.length_b   1.000
_cell.length_c   1.000
_cell.angle_alpha   90.00
_cell.angle_beta   90.00
_cell.angle_gamma   90.00
#
_symmetry.space_group_name_H-M   'P 1'
#
loop_
_entity.id
_entity.type
_entity.pdbx_description
1 polymer ?
#
loop_
_entity_poly.entity_id
_entity_poly.type
_entity_poly.pdbx_seq_one_letter_code
_entity_poly.pdbx_strand_id
1 'polypeptide(L)'
;MRKFTCVPVVFTLAAVMLTAACASSQGTAATTTGSAGRAAATGNGAQPSQAGRLSVWKSRQLGPVVTDGAGFTLYRFDKDTAKPPASNCAGDCAAAWPPVLADGAKAGRGVDPGLLGSVKRADGTRQLTLAGWPLYRYAQDTAPRQTRGQGVGGTWFSAAPDGTKAKAQAQEAPSEPKDLPALSTVDDKERGTIVRDGKGRTLYRFTKDTAWPMKSNCRGGCLEKWKPAGLVDKKNIKGIDPKLLSPYTRSDGTKQLSIDCWPLYWYTGDEKPGDANGQGVNGTWFTVRPNGKLAK
;
A
#
# COMPACT_ATOMS: atom_id res chain seq x y z
N MET A 1 22.48 40.86 -0.25
CA MET A 1 21.12 41.10 -0.79
C MET A 1 21.22 41.19 -2.31
N ARG A 2 20.87 40.13 -3.04
CA ARG A 2 20.86 40.10 -4.51
C ARG A 2 19.41 40.18 -4.97
N LYS A 3 19.09 41.25 -5.70
CA LYS A 3 17.76 41.52 -6.27
C LYS A 3 17.64 40.77 -7.59
N PHE A 4 16.63 39.92 -7.72
CA PHE A 4 16.22 39.30 -8.99
C PHE A 4 15.04 40.09 -9.56
N THR A 5 15.18 40.60 -10.78
CA THR A 5 14.12 41.25 -11.55
C THR A 5 13.51 40.25 -12.54
N CYS A 6 12.19 40.07 -12.48
CA CYS A 6 11.40 39.32 -13.45
C CYS A 6 11.17 40.16 -14.71
N VAL A 7 11.34 39.56 -15.89
CA VAL A 7 10.90 40.09 -17.19
C VAL A 7 9.72 39.23 -17.68
N PRO A 8 8.54 39.81 -17.99
CA PRO A 8 7.44 39.07 -18.60
C PRO A 8 7.59 39.03 -20.12
N VAL A 9 7.40 37.85 -20.71
CA VAL A 9 7.28 37.68 -22.17
C VAL A 9 5.79 37.53 -22.51
N VAL A 10 5.28 38.48 -23.30
CA VAL A 10 3.92 38.49 -23.86
C VAL A 10 3.97 37.84 -25.23
N PHE A 11 3.11 36.85 -25.49
CA PHE A 11 2.88 36.31 -26.83
C PHE A 11 1.47 36.68 -27.31
N THR A 12 1.41 37.32 -28.48
CA THR A 12 0.20 37.80 -29.16
C THR A 12 -0.41 36.76 -30.12
N LEU A 13 -1.72 36.92 -30.32
CA LEU A 13 -2.66 36.13 -31.14
C LEU A 13 -2.30 36.02 -32.64
N ALA A 14 -2.77 34.94 -33.26
CA ALA A 14 -3.25 34.95 -34.65
C ALA A 14 -4.48 34.04 -34.81
N ALA A 15 -5.59 34.64 -35.28
CA ALA A 15 -6.83 33.97 -35.64
C ALA A 15 -6.87 33.78 -37.17
N VAL A 16 -7.34 32.62 -37.64
CA VAL A 16 -7.64 32.37 -39.06
C VAL A 16 -9.08 31.85 -39.15
N MET A 17 -9.96 32.66 -39.73
CA MET A 17 -11.27 32.22 -40.23
C MET A 17 -11.12 31.79 -41.69
N LEU A 18 -11.84 30.73 -42.09
CA LEU A 18 -12.13 30.45 -43.49
C LEU A 18 -13.59 30.00 -43.63
N THR A 19 -14.28 30.60 -44.59
CA THR A 19 -15.73 30.54 -44.83
C THR A 19 -16.15 29.45 -45.83
N ALA A 20 -17.46 29.20 -45.79
CA ALA A 20 -18.28 28.21 -46.47
C ALA A 20 -18.14 28.03 -48.00
N ALA A 21 -18.49 26.83 -48.48
CA ALA A 21 -19.14 26.63 -49.78
C ALA A 21 -20.17 25.48 -49.70
N CYS A 22 -21.41 25.79 -50.08
CA CYS A 22 -22.53 24.87 -50.24
C CYS A 22 -22.46 24.18 -51.61
N ALA A 23 -22.85 22.91 -51.69
CA ALA A 23 -23.20 22.26 -52.95
C ALA A 23 -24.47 21.44 -52.76
N SER A 24 -25.49 21.77 -53.55
CA SER A 24 -26.78 21.08 -53.65
C SER A 24 -26.82 20.34 -54.98
N SER A 25 -27.18 19.06 -54.98
CA SER A 25 -27.63 18.35 -56.18
C SER A 25 -28.62 17.24 -55.80
N GLN A 26 -29.78 17.28 -56.44
CA GLN A 26 -30.95 16.41 -56.29
C GLN A 26 -30.84 15.12 -57.13
N GLY A 27 -31.66 14.12 -56.77
CA GLY A 27 -31.94 12.87 -57.51
C GLY A 27 -31.49 11.63 -56.72
N THR A 28 -32.25 10.55 -56.51
CA THR A 28 -33.53 10.07 -57.03
C THR A 28 -34.03 9.00 -56.04
N ALA A 29 -35.34 8.80 -55.93
CA ALA A 29 -35.97 7.85 -55.00
C ALA A 29 -35.57 6.38 -55.26
N ALA A 30 -35.39 5.62 -54.18
CA ALA A 30 -35.54 4.16 -54.17
C ALA A 30 -36.18 3.74 -52.84
N THR A 31 -37.38 3.16 -52.94
CA THR A 31 -38.14 2.55 -51.86
C THR A 31 -37.48 1.24 -51.44
N THR A 32 -37.08 1.10 -50.17
CA THR A 32 -36.93 -0.21 -49.52
C THR A 32 -37.18 -0.10 -48.01
N THR A 33 -38.28 -0.73 -47.61
CA THR A 33 -38.58 -1.43 -46.35
C THR A 33 -37.40 -1.66 -45.39
N GLY A 34 -37.63 -1.38 -44.09
CA GLY A 34 -37.11 -2.24 -43.04
C GLY A 34 -36.35 -1.58 -41.88
N SER A 35 -36.93 -1.76 -40.69
CA SER A 35 -36.30 -1.77 -39.37
C SER A 35 -36.04 -0.43 -38.69
N ALA A 36 -36.87 -0.17 -37.66
CA ALA A 36 -36.65 0.84 -36.65
C ALA A 36 -35.23 0.69 -36.05
N GLY A 37 -34.38 1.67 -36.34
CA GLY A 37 -33.06 1.81 -35.75
C GLY A 37 -33.18 1.93 -34.24
N ARG A 38 -32.79 0.87 -33.53
CA ARG A 38 -32.50 0.92 -32.11
C ARG A 38 -31.26 1.79 -31.95
N ALA A 39 -31.44 3.03 -31.51
CA ALA A 39 -30.35 3.91 -31.14
C ALA A 39 -29.51 3.20 -30.06
N ALA A 40 -28.31 2.77 -30.44
CA ALA A 40 -27.33 2.24 -29.51
C ALA A 40 -26.80 3.41 -28.68
N ALA A 41 -27.25 3.50 -27.43
CA ALA A 41 -26.62 4.33 -26.43
C ALA A 41 -25.23 3.74 -26.14
N THR A 42 -24.18 4.40 -26.63
CA THR A 42 -22.79 4.12 -26.26
C THR A 42 -22.54 4.63 -24.84
N GLY A 43 -22.88 3.81 -23.85
CA GLY A 43 -22.43 3.98 -22.48
C GLY A 43 -21.21 3.09 -22.24
N ASN A 44 -20.03 3.68 -22.03
CA ASN A 44 -18.80 3.00 -21.61
C ASN A 44 -18.90 2.54 -20.14
N GLY A 45 -19.89 1.70 -19.81
CA GLY A 45 -19.98 1.00 -18.53
C GLY A 45 -19.22 -0.32 -18.60
N ALA A 46 -18.40 -0.62 -17.59
CA ALA A 46 -17.78 -1.93 -17.48
C ALA A 46 -18.86 -3.02 -17.27
N GLN A 47 -18.86 -4.06 -18.11
CA GLN A 47 -19.87 -5.11 -18.07
C GLN A 47 -19.70 -6.04 -16.84
N PRO A 48 -20.79 -6.70 -16.40
CA PRO A 48 -20.72 -7.78 -15.41
C PRO A 48 -19.67 -8.83 -15.79
N SER A 49 -18.88 -9.26 -14.82
CA SER A 49 -17.78 -10.20 -15.03
C SER A 49 -18.08 -11.57 -14.44
N GLN A 50 -17.64 -12.63 -15.11
CA GLN A 50 -17.73 -13.99 -14.59
C GLN A 50 -16.73 -14.21 -13.44
N ALA A 51 -17.14 -14.96 -12.41
CA ALA A 51 -16.30 -15.24 -11.24
C ALA A 51 -15.16 -16.23 -11.52
N GLY A 52 -15.38 -17.25 -12.35
CA GLY A 52 -14.42 -18.34 -12.54
C GLY A 52 -14.07 -19.03 -11.22
N ARG A 53 -12.80 -19.47 -11.08
CA ARG A 53 -12.31 -20.12 -9.86
C ARG A 53 -11.73 -19.09 -8.89
N LEU A 54 -12.43 -18.83 -7.80
CA LEU A 54 -12.02 -17.89 -6.77
C LEU A 54 -10.73 -18.35 -6.08
N SER A 55 -9.95 -17.42 -5.54
CA SER A 55 -8.75 -17.73 -4.76
C SER A 55 -8.51 -16.68 -3.68
N VAL A 56 -7.77 -17.04 -2.65
CA VAL A 56 -7.30 -16.09 -1.63
C VAL A 56 -5.85 -15.69 -1.90
N TRP A 57 -5.64 -14.40 -2.06
CA TRP A 57 -4.32 -13.78 -2.09
C TRP A 57 -4.04 -13.06 -0.77
N LYS A 58 -2.84 -13.24 -0.22
CA LYS A 58 -2.40 -12.51 0.97
C LYS A 58 -1.79 -11.16 0.54
N SER A 59 -2.62 -10.13 0.52
CA SER A 59 -2.19 -8.73 0.36
C SER A 59 -1.29 -8.33 1.53
N ARG A 60 -0.22 -7.60 1.23
CA ARG A 60 0.65 -7.02 2.27
C ARG A 60 -0.06 -5.94 3.09
N GLN A 61 -1.02 -5.24 2.48
CA GLN A 61 -1.73 -4.11 3.10
C GLN A 61 -3.05 -4.53 3.74
N LEU A 62 -3.74 -5.53 3.16
CA LEU A 62 -5.10 -5.89 3.53
C LEU A 62 -5.23 -7.31 4.13
N GLY A 63 -4.13 -8.04 4.24
CA GLY A 63 -4.17 -9.45 4.62
C GLY A 63 -4.84 -10.32 3.56
N PRO A 64 -5.57 -11.39 3.96
CA PRO A 64 -6.28 -12.25 3.04
C PRO A 64 -7.39 -11.51 2.27
N VAL A 65 -7.32 -11.55 0.95
CA VAL A 65 -8.28 -10.93 0.04
C VAL A 65 -8.72 -11.96 -1.00
N VAL A 66 -10.01 -11.99 -1.31
CA VAL A 66 -10.58 -12.87 -2.33
C VAL A 66 -10.41 -12.25 -3.70
N THR A 67 -9.96 -13.06 -4.66
CA THR A 67 -9.90 -12.73 -6.08
C THR A 67 -10.72 -13.71 -6.90
N ASP A 68 -11.18 -13.29 -8.07
CA ASP A 68 -11.77 -14.19 -9.07
C ASP A 68 -10.72 -15.00 -9.85
N GLY A 69 -11.19 -15.80 -10.81
CA GLY A 69 -10.36 -16.65 -11.66
C GLY A 69 -9.39 -15.93 -12.58
N ALA A 70 -9.57 -14.62 -12.81
CA ALA A 70 -8.61 -13.78 -13.52
C ALA A 70 -7.65 -13.05 -12.56
N GLY A 71 -7.81 -13.24 -11.25
CA GLY A 71 -6.97 -12.64 -10.21
C GLY A 71 -7.35 -11.20 -9.85
N PHE A 72 -8.49 -10.69 -10.30
CA PHE A 72 -8.99 -9.38 -9.87
C PHE A 72 -9.57 -9.46 -8.46
N THR A 73 -9.30 -8.44 -7.66
CA THR A 73 -9.81 -8.31 -6.30
C THR A 73 -11.33 -8.18 -6.32
N LEU A 74 -11.99 -8.93 -5.43
CA LEU A 74 -13.42 -8.82 -5.22
C LEU A 74 -13.73 -7.91 -4.03
N TYR A 75 -14.80 -7.14 -4.17
CA TYR A 75 -15.23 -6.13 -3.21
C TYR A 75 -16.64 -6.42 -2.70
N ARG A 76 -16.92 -5.92 -1.49
CA ARG A 76 -18.25 -5.84 -0.88
C ARG A 76 -18.61 -4.40 -0.62
N PHE A 77 -19.91 -4.13 -0.63
CA PHE A 77 -20.48 -2.82 -0.40
C PHE A 77 -21.21 -2.77 0.95
N ASP A 78 -20.91 -1.79 1.78
CA ASP A 78 -21.52 -1.67 3.11
C ASP A 78 -23.01 -1.33 3.09
N LYS A 79 -23.49 -0.77 1.98
CA LYS A 79 -24.92 -0.52 1.83
C LYS A 79 -25.69 -1.77 1.38
N ASP A 80 -25.02 -2.90 1.12
CA ASP A 80 -25.68 -4.18 0.85
C ASP A 80 -26.06 -4.89 2.15
N THR A 81 -26.88 -5.94 2.05
CA THR A 81 -27.21 -6.81 3.19
C THR A 81 -26.75 -8.24 2.92
N ALA A 82 -26.28 -8.94 3.95
CA ALA A 82 -25.88 -10.34 3.84
C ALA A 82 -26.97 -11.35 4.24
N LYS A 83 -27.93 -10.93 5.06
CA LYS A 83 -29.00 -11.78 5.59
C LYS A 83 -30.32 -10.98 5.69
N PRO A 84 -31.26 -11.15 4.75
CA PRO A 84 -31.08 -11.86 3.48
C PRO A 84 -30.06 -11.14 2.58
N PRO A 85 -29.37 -11.85 1.67
CA PRO A 85 -28.52 -11.23 0.66
C PRO A 85 -29.32 -10.25 -0.22
N ALA A 86 -28.88 -9.00 -0.31
CA ALA A 86 -29.45 -8.00 -1.22
C ALA A 86 -28.39 -6.99 -1.67
N SER A 87 -28.42 -6.64 -2.95
CA SER A 87 -27.58 -5.60 -3.55
C SER A 87 -28.35 -4.28 -3.69
N ASN A 88 -27.74 -3.18 -3.25
CA ASN A 88 -28.21 -1.82 -3.41
C ASN A 88 -27.42 -1.04 -4.47
N CYS A 89 -26.52 -1.71 -5.21
CA CYS A 89 -25.72 -1.10 -6.27
C CYS A 89 -26.30 -1.43 -7.65
N ALA A 90 -26.88 -0.43 -8.33
CA ALA A 90 -27.45 -0.53 -9.67
C ALA A 90 -27.14 0.74 -10.50
N GLY A 91 -27.43 0.71 -11.80
CA GLY A 91 -27.18 1.85 -12.71
C GLY A 91 -25.70 2.26 -12.71
N ASP A 92 -25.42 3.55 -12.52
CA ASP A 92 -24.05 4.10 -12.50
C ASP A 92 -23.18 3.46 -11.41
N CYS A 93 -23.77 3.04 -10.29
CA CYS A 93 -23.06 2.29 -9.28
C CYS A 93 -22.51 1.00 -9.87
N ALA A 94 -23.33 0.25 -10.61
CA ALA A 94 -22.92 -1.00 -11.25
C ALA A 94 -21.97 -0.79 -12.45
N ALA A 95 -21.94 0.41 -13.05
CA ALA A 95 -20.93 0.75 -14.06
C ALA A 95 -19.53 0.94 -13.43
N ALA A 96 -19.46 1.56 -12.24
CA ALA A 96 -18.22 1.72 -11.49
C ALA A 96 -17.81 0.45 -10.73
N TRP A 97 -18.81 -0.33 -10.28
CA TRP A 97 -18.67 -1.56 -9.51
C TRP A 97 -19.43 -2.70 -10.18
N PRO A 98 -18.89 -3.28 -11.26
CA PRO A 98 -19.57 -4.34 -11.99
C PRO A 98 -19.87 -5.54 -11.08
N PRO A 99 -21.11 -6.05 -11.07
CA PRO A 99 -21.46 -7.23 -10.30
C PRO A 99 -20.72 -8.45 -10.85
N VAL A 100 -20.23 -9.30 -9.94
CA VAL A 100 -19.64 -10.58 -10.30
C VAL A 100 -20.76 -11.61 -10.43
N LEU A 101 -20.88 -12.24 -11.59
CA LEU A 101 -21.93 -13.22 -11.86
C LEU A 101 -21.64 -14.55 -11.15
N ALA A 102 -22.69 -15.17 -10.63
CA ALA A 102 -22.60 -16.43 -9.88
C ALA A 102 -22.35 -17.65 -10.79
N ASP A 103 -22.74 -17.56 -12.06
CA ASP A 103 -22.65 -18.68 -12.99
C ASP A 103 -21.18 -19.08 -13.21
N GLY A 104 -20.90 -20.38 -13.08
CA GLY A 104 -19.55 -20.91 -13.21
C GLY A 104 -18.58 -20.56 -12.07
N ALA A 105 -19.05 -19.89 -11.01
CA ALA A 105 -18.24 -19.64 -9.82
C ALA A 105 -17.85 -20.95 -9.14
N LYS A 106 -16.56 -21.11 -8.85
CA LYS A 106 -16.03 -22.27 -8.12
C LYS A 106 -15.13 -21.78 -6.99
N ALA A 107 -15.27 -22.39 -5.81
CA ALA A 107 -14.29 -22.18 -4.75
C ALA A 107 -12.93 -22.73 -5.19
N GLY A 108 -11.87 -21.95 -4.98
CA GLY A 108 -10.49 -22.40 -5.10
C GLY A 108 -9.75 -22.24 -3.77
N ARG A 109 -8.43 -22.10 -3.84
CA ARG A 109 -7.58 -22.15 -2.65
C ARG A 109 -7.96 -21.07 -1.63
N GLY A 110 -8.26 -21.49 -0.41
CA GLY A 110 -8.53 -20.61 0.74
C GLY A 110 -9.96 -20.04 0.79
N VAL A 111 -10.83 -20.42 -0.14
CA VAL A 111 -12.25 -20.04 -0.15
C VAL A 111 -13.06 -21.24 0.31
N ASP A 112 -13.90 -21.05 1.33
CA ASP A 112 -14.83 -22.09 1.78
C ASP A 112 -16.01 -22.19 0.78
N PRO A 113 -16.22 -23.35 0.11
CA PRO A 113 -17.34 -23.53 -0.79
C PRO A 113 -18.71 -23.35 -0.12
N GLY A 114 -18.84 -23.63 1.19
CA GLY A 114 -20.07 -23.46 1.94
C GLY A 114 -20.49 -22.00 2.16
N LEU A 115 -19.58 -21.05 1.95
CA LEU A 115 -19.86 -19.62 2.02
C LEU A 115 -20.30 -19.03 0.68
N LEU A 116 -20.13 -19.75 -0.44
CA LEU A 116 -20.56 -19.26 -1.74
C LEU A 116 -22.08 -19.35 -1.89
N GLY A 117 -22.67 -18.29 -2.40
CA GLY A 117 -24.09 -18.23 -2.69
C GLY A 117 -24.39 -17.34 -3.89
N SER A 118 -25.65 -16.99 -4.05
CA SER A 118 -26.05 -16.02 -5.06
C SER A 118 -27.25 -15.20 -4.60
N VAL A 119 -27.38 -14.00 -5.16
CA VAL A 119 -28.54 -13.13 -5.01
C VAL A 119 -29.09 -12.79 -6.39
N LYS A 120 -30.42 -12.85 -6.55
CA LYS A 120 -31.08 -12.38 -7.77
C LYS A 120 -31.21 -10.86 -7.70
N ARG A 121 -30.66 -10.16 -8.68
CA ARG A 121 -30.74 -8.70 -8.82
C ARG A 121 -32.05 -8.30 -9.50
N ALA A 122 -32.41 -7.02 -9.37
CA ALA A 122 -33.61 -6.47 -10.01
C ALA A 122 -33.57 -6.55 -11.55
N ASP A 123 -32.36 -6.49 -12.13
CA ASP A 123 -32.11 -6.67 -13.57
C ASP A 123 -32.24 -8.15 -14.04
N GLY A 124 -32.53 -9.07 -13.11
CA GLY A 124 -32.69 -10.51 -13.38
C GLY A 124 -31.41 -11.33 -13.31
N THR A 125 -30.23 -10.70 -13.25
CA THR A 125 -28.95 -11.41 -13.16
C THR A 125 -28.76 -12.03 -11.77
N ARG A 126 -27.96 -13.11 -11.70
CA ARG A 126 -27.56 -13.75 -10.46
C ARG A 126 -26.15 -13.32 -10.09
N GLN A 127 -26.03 -12.51 -9.04
CA GLN A 127 -24.75 -12.05 -8.53
C GLN A 127 -24.21 -13.03 -7.50
N LEU A 128 -22.91 -13.30 -7.57
CA LEU A 128 -22.17 -14.12 -6.61
C LEU A 128 -22.20 -13.46 -5.23
N THR A 129 -22.41 -14.27 -4.20
CA THR A 129 -22.24 -13.84 -2.81
C THR A 129 -21.19 -14.68 -2.10
N LEU A 130 -20.53 -14.10 -1.10
CA LEU A 130 -19.64 -14.78 -0.16
C LEU A 130 -20.07 -14.46 1.27
N ALA A 131 -20.40 -15.50 2.04
CA ALA A 131 -21.03 -15.40 3.35
C ALA A 131 -22.29 -14.49 3.33
N GLY A 132 -23.01 -14.50 2.20
CA GLY A 132 -24.20 -13.68 1.96
C GLY A 132 -23.95 -12.28 1.40
N TRP A 133 -22.72 -11.76 1.41
CA TRP A 133 -22.39 -10.44 0.85
C TRP A 133 -22.27 -10.47 -0.68
N PRO A 134 -22.98 -9.61 -1.43
CA PRO A 134 -22.80 -9.48 -2.88
C PRO A 134 -21.39 -9.04 -3.25
N LEU A 135 -20.80 -9.68 -4.27
CA LEU A 135 -19.44 -9.41 -4.71
C LEU A 135 -19.36 -8.62 -6.02
N TYR A 136 -18.42 -7.69 -6.07
CA TYR A 136 -18.20 -6.79 -7.20
C TYR A 136 -16.73 -6.76 -7.62
N ARG A 137 -16.49 -6.41 -8.88
CA ARG A 137 -15.19 -5.87 -9.32
C ARG A 137 -15.20 -4.34 -9.19
N TYR A 138 -14.02 -3.74 -9.28
CA TYR A 138 -13.89 -2.29 -9.41
C TYR A 138 -13.40 -1.92 -10.82
N ALA A 139 -14.11 -1.04 -11.51
CA ALA A 139 -13.81 -0.69 -12.90
C ALA A 139 -12.42 -0.04 -13.09
N GLN A 140 -11.86 0.59 -12.04
CA GLN A 140 -10.51 1.18 -12.12
C GLN A 140 -9.38 0.21 -11.75
N ASP A 141 -9.70 -1.00 -11.31
CA ASP A 141 -8.71 -2.07 -11.23
C ASP A 141 -8.49 -2.61 -12.65
N THR A 142 -7.31 -2.32 -13.19
CA THR A 142 -6.90 -2.61 -14.58
C THR A 142 -5.95 -3.81 -14.66
N ALA A 143 -5.50 -4.33 -13.52
CA ALA A 143 -4.65 -5.50 -13.42
C ALA A 143 -5.00 -6.36 -12.19
N PRO A 144 -4.68 -7.67 -12.21
CA PRO A 144 -4.85 -8.55 -11.06
C PRO A 144 -4.21 -8.01 -9.77
N ARG A 145 -4.84 -8.30 -8.63
CA ARG A 145 -4.40 -7.92 -7.28
C ARG A 145 -4.30 -6.41 -7.01
N GLN A 146 -4.77 -5.56 -7.92
CA GLN A 146 -5.02 -4.15 -7.58
C GLN A 146 -6.15 -4.07 -6.55
N THR A 147 -6.01 -3.13 -5.62
CA THR A 147 -6.98 -2.90 -4.54
C THR A 147 -7.44 -1.45 -4.53
N ARG A 148 -7.55 -0.79 -5.70
CA ARG A 148 -7.83 0.66 -5.80
C ARG A 148 -9.23 1.00 -5.30
N GLY A 149 -10.14 0.03 -5.29
CA GLY A 149 -11.48 0.17 -4.75
C GLY A 149 -11.54 0.18 -3.21
N GLN A 150 -10.45 -0.19 -2.52
CA GLN A 150 -10.45 -0.27 -1.07
C GLN A 150 -10.69 1.11 -0.46
N GLY A 151 -11.74 1.23 0.36
CA GLY A 151 -12.09 2.44 1.09
C GLY A 151 -12.75 3.53 0.25
N VAL A 152 -13.03 3.28 -1.05
CA VAL A 152 -13.70 4.27 -1.91
C VAL A 152 -15.05 4.64 -1.29
N GLY A 153 -15.28 5.94 -1.12
CA GLY A 153 -16.50 6.47 -0.50
C GLY A 153 -16.77 5.96 0.92
N GLY A 154 -15.75 5.45 1.63
CA GLY A 154 -15.88 4.90 2.98
C GLY A 154 -16.79 3.67 3.12
N THR A 155 -17.25 3.12 2.00
CA THR A 155 -18.32 2.11 1.96
C THR A 155 -17.97 0.89 1.12
N TRP A 156 -16.89 0.96 0.33
CA TRP A 156 -16.39 -0.13 -0.49
C TRP A 156 -15.15 -0.75 0.11
N PHE A 157 -15.13 -2.08 0.23
CA PHE A 157 -14.02 -2.80 0.84
C PHE A 157 -13.74 -4.09 0.08
N SER A 158 -12.47 -4.43 -0.10
CA SER A 158 -12.07 -5.75 -0.58
C SER A 158 -12.66 -6.83 0.33
N ALA A 159 -13.12 -7.93 -0.23
CA ALA A 159 -13.73 -9.02 0.50
C ALA A 159 -12.66 -9.92 1.10
N ALA A 160 -12.74 -10.15 2.41
CA ALA A 160 -11.99 -11.21 3.08
C ALA A 160 -12.64 -12.59 2.80
N PRO A 161 -11.92 -13.71 3.01
CA PRO A 161 -12.42 -15.06 2.70
C PRO A 161 -13.70 -15.47 3.46
N ASP A 162 -13.98 -14.81 4.57
CA ASP A 162 -15.21 -14.99 5.38
C ASP A 162 -16.34 -14.03 4.99
N GLY A 163 -16.19 -13.28 3.88
CA GLY A 163 -17.12 -12.26 3.41
C GLY A 163 -17.08 -10.94 4.21
N THR A 164 -16.25 -10.83 5.24
CA THR A 164 -16.06 -9.57 5.97
C THR A 164 -15.21 -8.58 5.17
N LYS A 165 -15.05 -7.36 5.69
CA LYS A 165 -14.14 -6.38 5.08
C LYS A 165 -12.73 -6.88 5.28
N ALA A 166 -11.96 -7.00 4.20
CA ALA A 166 -10.51 -7.03 4.33
C ALA A 166 -10.11 -5.72 4.99
N LYS A 167 -9.67 -5.84 6.25
CA LYS A 167 -9.19 -4.69 7.00
C LYS A 167 -7.86 -4.32 6.41
N ALA A 168 -7.53 -3.03 6.42
CA ALA A 168 -6.11 -2.68 6.47
C ALA A 168 -5.55 -3.52 7.61
N GLN A 169 -4.67 -4.46 7.28
CA GLN A 169 -3.72 -4.85 8.27
C GLN A 169 -3.01 -3.53 8.55
N ALA A 170 -3.30 -2.91 9.71
CA ALA A 170 -2.20 -2.36 10.47
C ALA A 170 -1.21 -3.50 10.41
N GLN A 171 -0.17 -3.30 9.61
CA GLN A 171 0.80 -4.31 9.28
C GLN A 171 0.97 -5.11 10.57
N GLU A 172 0.76 -6.43 10.53
CA GLU A 172 1.51 -7.22 11.50
C GLU A 172 2.96 -6.89 11.11
N ALA A 173 3.47 -5.78 11.66
CA ALA A 173 4.85 -5.64 12.02
C ALA A 173 5.16 -7.01 12.61
N PRO A 174 6.19 -7.72 12.13
CA PRO A 174 6.64 -8.92 12.81
C PRO A 174 6.61 -8.58 14.28
N SER A 175 5.77 -9.30 15.03
CA SER A 175 5.40 -8.93 16.39
C SER A 175 6.68 -8.48 17.08
N GLU A 176 6.72 -7.25 17.61
CA GLU A 176 7.78 -6.84 18.54
C GLU A 176 8.03 -8.07 19.41
N PRO A 177 9.25 -8.64 19.44
CA PRO A 177 9.43 -9.86 20.21
C PRO A 177 9.16 -9.43 21.65
N LYS A 178 8.07 -9.97 22.21
CA LYS A 178 7.41 -9.41 23.41
C LYS A 178 8.30 -9.36 24.66
N ASP A 179 9.52 -9.92 24.57
CA ASP A 179 10.49 -10.03 25.63
C ASP A 179 11.92 -9.63 25.21
N LEU A 180 12.11 -8.75 24.21
CA LEU A 180 13.45 -8.23 23.94
C LEU A 180 13.95 -7.34 25.08
N PRO A 181 15.21 -7.52 25.52
CA PRO A 181 15.88 -6.50 26.30
C PRO A 181 15.89 -5.16 25.56
N ALA A 182 15.89 -4.05 26.30
CA ALA A 182 15.89 -2.69 25.74
C ALA A 182 17.05 -2.45 24.75
N LEU A 183 18.14 -3.19 24.89
CA LEU A 183 19.23 -3.31 23.92
C LEU A 183 19.77 -4.75 23.92
N SER A 184 19.92 -5.36 22.74
CA SER A 184 20.44 -6.73 22.67
C SER A 184 21.30 -6.96 21.43
N THR A 185 22.05 -8.05 21.43
CA THR A 185 22.78 -8.54 20.27
C THR A 185 22.00 -9.61 19.52
N VAL A 186 22.22 -9.71 18.22
CA VAL A 186 21.70 -10.77 17.36
C VAL A 186 22.79 -11.19 16.36
N ASP A 187 22.86 -12.48 16.05
CA ASP A 187 23.79 -12.98 15.04
C ASP A 187 23.20 -12.78 13.65
N ASP A 188 23.87 -11.96 12.86
CA ASP A 188 23.59 -11.75 11.45
C ASP A 188 24.52 -12.62 10.59
N LYS A 189 23.94 -13.34 9.63
CA LYS A 189 24.66 -14.34 8.83
C LYS A 189 25.79 -13.76 7.98
N GLU A 190 25.70 -12.49 7.59
CA GLU A 190 26.69 -11.85 6.70
C GLU A 190 27.61 -10.91 7.48
N ARG A 191 27.14 -10.34 8.59
CA ARG A 191 27.79 -9.23 9.32
C ARG A 191 28.35 -9.65 10.68
N GLY A 192 28.04 -10.86 11.12
CA GLY A 192 28.32 -11.37 12.46
C GLY A 192 27.38 -10.79 13.51
N THR A 193 27.82 -10.76 14.77
CA THR A 193 26.99 -10.24 15.87
C THR A 193 26.82 -8.73 15.78
N ILE A 194 25.57 -8.27 15.68
CA ILE A 194 25.17 -6.85 15.57
C ILE A 194 24.19 -6.46 16.68
N VAL A 195 24.05 -5.15 16.93
CA VAL A 195 23.19 -4.60 17.98
C VAL A 195 21.81 -4.23 17.44
N ARG A 196 20.77 -4.52 18.22
CA ARG A 196 19.39 -4.10 18.01
C ARG A 196 18.78 -3.51 19.27
N ASP A 197 17.76 -2.67 19.12
CA ASP A 197 16.99 -2.13 20.25
C ASP A 197 15.87 -3.08 20.72
N GLY A 198 15.15 -2.70 21.77
CA GLY A 198 14.03 -3.45 22.33
C GLY A 198 12.83 -3.60 21.40
N LYS A 199 12.78 -2.87 20.28
CA LYS A 199 11.77 -3.05 19.21
C LYS A 199 12.28 -4.00 18.11
N GLY A 200 13.49 -4.54 18.27
CA GLY A 200 14.14 -5.40 17.30
C GLY A 200 14.71 -4.65 16.08
N ARG A 201 14.82 -3.32 16.14
CA ARG A 201 15.40 -2.52 15.05
C ARG A 201 16.92 -2.59 15.12
N THR A 202 17.55 -2.84 13.98
CA THR A 202 19.01 -2.83 13.85
C THR A 202 19.55 -1.43 14.14
N LEU A 203 20.64 -1.35 14.90
CA LEU A 203 21.31 -0.08 15.19
C LEU A 203 22.54 0.12 14.30
N TYR A 204 22.73 1.37 13.90
CA TYR A 204 23.76 1.81 12.97
C TYR A 204 24.63 2.89 13.58
N ARG A 205 25.84 2.97 13.03
CA ARG A 205 26.79 4.03 13.26
C ARG A 205 27.01 4.81 11.97
N PHE A 206 27.04 6.14 12.09
CA PHE A 206 27.40 7.03 11.01
C PHE A 206 28.91 7.25 10.98
N THR A 207 29.58 6.88 9.90
CA THR A 207 31.05 7.04 9.77
C THR A 207 31.52 8.49 9.78
N LYS A 208 30.62 9.45 9.49
CA LYS A 208 30.96 10.87 9.56
C LYS A 208 30.91 11.42 10.98
N ASP A 209 30.37 10.71 11.97
CA ASP A 209 30.38 11.16 13.37
C ASP A 209 31.80 11.06 13.97
N THR A 210 31.99 11.55 15.19
CA THR A 210 33.23 11.38 15.96
C THR A 210 32.94 10.78 17.33
N ALA A 211 33.80 9.85 17.79
CA ALA A 211 33.71 9.28 19.13
C ALA A 211 34.19 10.23 20.23
N TRP A 212 35.28 10.98 20.00
CA TRP A 212 35.77 11.92 20.99
C TRP A 212 36.39 13.17 20.34
N PRO A 213 35.96 14.39 20.72
CA PRO A 213 34.71 14.64 21.45
C PRO A 213 33.52 14.07 20.66
N MET A 214 32.51 13.56 21.39
CA MET A 214 31.34 12.97 20.76
C MET A 214 30.62 14.02 19.91
N LYS A 215 30.49 13.77 18.61
CA LYS A 215 29.80 14.69 17.69
C LYS A 215 28.99 13.93 16.66
N SER A 216 27.70 14.23 16.62
CA SER A 216 26.83 13.86 15.50
C SER A 216 26.87 14.91 14.40
N ASN A 217 27.19 14.48 13.18
CA ASN A 217 27.03 15.25 11.95
C ASN A 217 25.70 14.96 11.24
N CYS A 218 24.89 14.03 11.73
CA CYS A 218 23.52 13.83 11.26
C CYS A 218 22.57 14.85 11.89
N ARG A 219 22.16 15.86 11.11
CA ARG A 219 21.27 16.97 11.51
C ARG A 219 20.25 17.27 10.41
N GLY A 220 19.18 18.00 10.74
CA GLY A 220 18.15 18.42 9.78
C GLY A 220 17.58 17.23 9.00
N GLY A 221 17.55 17.32 7.66
CA GLY A 221 17.02 16.26 6.79
C GLY A 221 17.69 14.88 6.94
N CYS A 222 18.92 14.80 7.48
CA CYS A 222 19.50 13.51 7.84
C CYS A 222 18.64 12.78 8.89
N LEU A 223 18.12 13.51 9.87
CA LEU A 223 17.27 12.99 10.94
C LEU A 223 15.86 12.63 10.48
N GLU A 224 15.49 12.94 9.24
CA GLU A 224 14.24 12.42 8.66
C GLU A 224 14.34 10.92 8.42
N LYS A 225 15.52 10.44 8.00
CA LYS A 225 15.79 9.03 7.67
C LYS A 225 16.57 8.27 8.74
N TRP A 226 17.43 8.96 9.48
CA TRP A 226 18.33 8.38 10.46
C TRP A 226 18.02 8.92 11.84
N LYS A 227 17.26 8.14 12.60
CA LYS A 227 16.69 8.59 13.85
C LYS A 227 17.64 8.23 14.99
N PRO A 228 17.96 9.16 15.90
CA PRO A 228 18.79 8.88 17.06
C PRO A 228 18.22 7.72 17.87
N ALA A 229 19.07 6.77 18.27
CA ALA A 229 18.67 5.71 19.20
C ALA A 229 18.44 6.32 20.59
N GLY A 230 17.33 5.95 21.22
CA GLY A 230 16.99 6.40 22.57
C GLY A 230 17.87 5.77 23.63
N LEU A 231 17.98 6.41 24.79
CA LEU A 231 18.67 5.83 25.95
C LEU A 231 17.96 4.57 26.42
N VAL A 232 18.73 3.67 27.04
CA VAL A 232 18.24 2.39 27.55
C VAL A 232 18.61 2.22 29.02
N ASP A 233 17.80 1.47 29.76
CA ASP A 233 18.17 1.01 31.10
C ASP A 233 19.24 -0.09 30.97
N LYS A 234 20.42 0.17 31.53
CA LYS A 234 21.56 -0.76 31.53
C LYS A 234 21.27 -2.07 32.26
N LYS A 235 20.25 -2.13 33.11
CA LYS A 235 19.79 -3.37 33.76
C LYS A 235 19.02 -4.29 32.80
N ASN A 236 18.51 -3.72 31.71
CA ASN A 236 17.71 -4.42 30.71
C ASN A 236 18.43 -4.50 29.35
N ILE A 237 19.69 -4.98 29.36
CA ILE A 237 20.48 -5.20 28.14
C ILE A 237 21.04 -6.62 28.10
N LYS A 238 21.35 -7.14 26.90
CA LYS A 238 21.94 -8.48 26.72
C LYS A 238 23.00 -8.50 25.64
N GLY A 239 24.19 -9.00 25.95
CA GLY A 239 25.28 -9.17 24.98
C GLY A 239 26.12 -7.92 24.69
N ILE A 240 25.87 -6.81 25.40
CA ILE A 240 26.68 -5.59 25.34
C ILE A 240 27.24 -5.29 26.73
N ASP A 241 28.50 -4.86 26.82
CA ASP A 241 29.09 -4.38 28.08
C ASP A 241 28.43 -3.04 28.49
N PRO A 242 27.75 -2.96 29.65
CA PRO A 242 27.11 -1.72 30.12
C PRO A 242 28.08 -0.53 30.25
N LYS A 243 29.39 -0.77 30.42
CA LYS A 243 30.42 0.28 30.53
C LYS A 243 30.67 1.01 29.22
N LEU A 244 30.40 0.37 28.09
CA LEU A 244 30.54 0.99 26.77
C LEU A 244 29.37 1.91 26.43
N LEU A 245 28.26 1.81 27.15
CA LEU A 245 27.06 2.61 26.90
C LEU A 245 27.13 3.96 27.63
N SER A 246 26.88 5.04 26.90
CA SER A 246 26.83 6.39 27.48
C SER A 246 25.74 7.23 26.81
N PRO A 247 25.17 8.22 27.52
CA PRO A 247 24.33 9.22 26.89
C PRO A 247 25.20 10.26 26.16
N TYR A 248 24.87 10.51 24.90
CA TYR A 248 25.37 11.64 24.13
C TYR A 248 24.34 12.78 24.19
N THR A 249 24.75 13.96 24.67
CA THR A 249 23.92 15.17 24.55
C THR A 249 24.20 15.85 23.21
N ARG A 250 23.19 15.89 22.34
CA ARG A 250 23.26 16.53 21.02
C ARG A 250 23.25 18.05 21.17
N SER A 251 23.58 18.76 20.08
CA SER A 251 23.60 20.23 20.06
C SER A 251 22.24 20.88 20.28
N ASP A 252 21.15 20.15 20.05
CA ASP A 252 19.76 20.56 20.31
C ASP A 252 19.29 20.22 21.73
N GLY A 253 20.18 19.71 22.59
CA GLY A 253 19.87 19.29 23.96
C GLY A 253 19.26 17.89 24.09
N THR A 254 18.86 17.26 22.97
CA THR A 254 18.31 15.90 23.01
C THR A 254 19.39 14.87 23.33
N LYS A 255 19.00 13.77 23.99
CA LYS A 255 19.92 12.68 24.34
C LYS A 255 19.81 11.55 23.33
N GLN A 256 20.97 11.00 22.97
CA GLN A 256 21.12 9.88 22.06
C GLN A 256 21.98 8.81 22.73
N LEU A 257 21.67 7.53 22.52
CA LEU A 257 22.51 6.45 22.98
C LEU A 257 23.79 6.39 22.16
N SER A 258 24.91 6.17 22.84
CA SER A 258 26.17 5.79 22.21
C SER A 258 26.72 4.50 22.78
N ILE A 259 27.55 3.85 21.97
CA ILE A 259 28.34 2.67 22.35
C ILE A 259 29.80 2.95 22.00
N ASP A 260 30.70 2.76 22.96
CA ASP A 260 32.12 3.12 22.82
C ASP A 260 32.30 4.55 22.27
N CYS A 261 31.54 5.48 22.85
CA CYS A 261 31.44 6.89 22.47
C CYS A 261 30.91 7.18 21.05
N TRP A 262 30.45 6.19 20.29
CA TRP A 262 29.85 6.41 18.97
C TRP A 262 28.33 6.57 19.04
N PRO A 263 27.76 7.69 18.54
CA PRO A 263 26.31 7.88 18.50
C PRO A 263 25.61 6.82 17.64
N LEU A 264 24.50 6.27 18.14
CA LEU A 264 23.74 5.20 17.48
C LEU A 264 22.43 5.70 16.87
N TYR A 265 22.04 5.11 15.74
CA TYR A 265 20.83 5.45 15.00
C TYR A 265 20.06 4.20 14.61
N TRP A 266 18.76 4.36 14.36
CA TRP A 266 17.98 3.39 13.60
C TRP A 266 17.53 4.04 12.29
N TYR A 267 17.29 3.21 11.27
CA TYR A 267 16.98 3.66 9.91
C TYR A 267 15.47 3.56 9.64
N THR A 268 14.85 4.60 9.08
CA THR A 268 13.41 4.57 8.77
C THR A 268 13.05 3.66 7.59
N GLY A 269 14.04 3.22 6.81
CA GLY A 269 13.83 2.22 5.75
C GLY A 269 13.93 0.76 6.24
N ASP A 270 14.15 0.55 7.54
CA ASP A 270 13.97 -0.76 8.18
C ASP A 270 12.48 -0.86 8.56
N GLU A 271 11.73 -1.66 7.82
CA GLU A 271 10.27 -1.78 7.97
C GLU A 271 9.88 -2.89 8.95
N LYS A 272 10.81 -3.80 9.23
CA LYS A 272 10.61 -5.00 10.04
C LYS A 272 11.76 -5.23 11.03
N PRO A 273 11.49 -5.80 12.22
CA PRO A 273 12.54 -6.27 13.11
C PRO A 273 13.53 -7.20 12.40
N GLY A 274 14.82 -6.94 12.60
CA GLY A 274 15.91 -7.65 11.92
C GLY A 274 16.25 -7.11 10.52
N ASP A 275 15.49 -6.18 9.95
CA ASP A 275 15.93 -5.48 8.74
C ASP A 275 17.25 -4.75 9.01
N ALA A 276 18.15 -4.82 8.02
CA ALA A 276 19.44 -4.15 8.03
C ALA A 276 19.63 -3.31 6.75
N ASN A 277 18.55 -2.74 6.20
CA ASN A 277 18.51 -2.06 4.90
C ASN A 277 19.32 -0.75 4.89
N GLY A 278 19.65 -0.23 6.06
CA GLY A 278 20.56 0.89 6.24
C GLY A 278 22.03 0.55 5.98
N GLN A 279 22.39 -0.73 5.88
CA GLN A 279 23.77 -1.16 5.71
C GLN A 279 24.35 -0.62 4.40
N GLY A 280 25.48 0.07 4.49
CA GLY A 280 26.21 0.60 3.34
C GLY A 280 25.53 1.77 2.65
N VAL A 281 24.42 2.32 3.17
CA VAL A 281 23.74 3.48 2.55
C VAL A 281 24.74 4.63 2.41
N ASN A 282 24.91 5.12 1.18
CA ASN A 282 25.88 6.14 0.78
C ASN A 282 27.33 5.82 1.18
N GLY A 283 27.67 4.56 1.42
CA GLY A 283 28.99 4.11 1.89
C GLY A 283 29.35 4.61 3.30
N THR A 284 28.40 5.18 4.05
CA THR A 284 28.69 5.88 5.30
C THR A 284 27.94 5.36 6.52
N TRP A 285 26.96 4.48 6.33
CA TRP A 285 26.13 3.92 7.39
C TRP A 285 26.40 2.43 7.50
N PHE A 286 26.69 1.96 8.71
CA PHE A 286 26.96 0.55 8.93
C PHE A 286 26.32 0.10 10.24
N THR A 287 25.88 -1.16 10.27
CA THR A 287 25.44 -1.81 11.51
C THR A 287 26.58 -1.80 12.52
N VAL A 288 26.23 -1.82 13.80
CA VAL A 288 27.21 -1.70 14.89
C VAL A 288 27.38 -3.03 15.62
N ARG A 289 28.62 -3.38 15.93
CA ARG A 289 28.99 -4.53 16.76
C ARG A 289 28.85 -4.18 18.25
N PRO A 290 28.81 -5.19 19.16
CA PRO A 290 28.64 -4.96 20.60
C PRO A 290 29.77 -4.19 21.27
N ASN A 291 30.91 -4.04 20.59
CA ASN A 291 32.05 -3.23 21.01
C ASN A 291 32.11 -1.85 20.34
N GLY A 292 31.04 -1.43 19.64
CA GLY A 292 30.96 -0.14 18.95
C GLY A 292 31.71 -0.03 17.61
N LYS A 293 32.41 -1.10 17.20
CA LYS A 293 33.01 -1.17 15.86
C LYS A 293 31.94 -1.36 14.79
N LEU A 294 32.23 -0.88 13.59
CA LEU A 294 31.37 -1.13 12.42
C LEU A 294 31.34 -2.64 12.12
N ALA A 295 30.18 -3.17 11.77
CA ALA A 295 30.03 -4.45 11.09
C ALA A 295 30.06 -4.20 9.58
N LYS A 296 31.22 -4.48 8.98
CA LYS A 296 31.46 -4.47 7.53
C LYS A 296 31.41 -5.90 7.02
#